data_AF-A0A3N5LU42-F1
#
_entry.id   AF-A0A3N5LU42-F1
#
_cell.length_a   1.000
_cell.length_b   1.000
_cell.length_c   1.000
_cell.angle_alpha   90.00
_cell.angle_beta   90.00
_cell.angle_gamma   90.00
#
_symmetry.space_group_name_H-M   'P 1'
#
loop_
_entity.id
_entity.type
_entity.pdbx_description
1 polymer ?
#
loop_
_entity_poly.entity_id
_entity_poly.type
_entity_poly.pdbx_seq_one_letter_code
_entity_poly.pdbx_strand_id
1 'polypeptide(L)'
;MGHRLLRINERIKESVSAAIVERLKDPRVGFVTVTGVETSPDLRHAKVFVSVLGTARERDATLEVLRQARGVLQAAITTGLRLKRTPQIEFVYDPTSVNAQRIESLIRREAAELEARGGAAGETGAGDDDDGPVESAEVEPAGDATDVEEAEPADEAMRVDEAEPADAGEGAHDGDGGAHDGEQEAGS
;
A
#
# COMPACT_ATOMS: atom_id res chain seq x y z
N MET A 1 -27.54 15.82 -5.33
CA MET A 1 -27.45 15.03 -6.58
C MET A 1 -26.18 14.15 -6.71
N GLY A 2 -25.46 13.77 -5.63
CA GLY A 2 -24.17 13.04 -5.74
C GLY A 2 -24.16 11.54 -5.40
N HIS A 3 -25.25 10.97 -4.88
CA HIS A 3 -25.26 9.62 -4.27
C HIS A 3 -24.88 8.47 -5.22
N ARG A 4 -25.07 8.64 -6.54
CA ARG A 4 -24.66 7.61 -7.50
C ARG A 4 -23.15 7.57 -7.68
N LEU A 5 -22.51 8.74 -7.84
CA LEU A 5 -21.05 8.84 -7.97
C LEU A 5 -20.34 8.37 -6.71
N LEU A 6 -20.85 8.74 -5.52
CA LEU A 6 -20.31 8.25 -4.25
C LEU A 6 -20.33 6.72 -4.17
N ARG A 7 -21.45 6.08 -4.52
CA ARG A 7 -21.53 4.61 -4.57
C ARG A 7 -20.57 4.00 -5.59
N ILE A 8 -20.33 4.66 -6.72
CA ILE A 8 -19.36 4.19 -7.72
C ILE A 8 -17.95 4.32 -7.18
N ASN A 9 -17.60 5.46 -6.56
CA ASN A 9 -16.29 5.68 -5.98
C ASN A 9 -15.97 4.63 -4.90
N GLU A 10 -16.92 4.33 -4.01
CA GLU A 10 -16.76 3.28 -2.99
C GLU A 10 -16.55 1.90 -3.61
N ARG A 11 -17.32 1.54 -4.64
CA ARG A 11 -17.14 0.24 -5.32
C ARG A 11 -15.81 0.14 -6.06
N ILE A 12 -15.37 1.22 -6.70
CA ILE A 12 -14.05 1.27 -7.34
C ILE A 12 -12.96 1.15 -6.28
N LYS A 13 -13.09 1.88 -5.16
CA LYS A 13 -12.14 1.80 -4.03
C LYS A 13 -12.01 0.36 -3.53
N GLU A 14 -13.12 -0.30 -3.22
CA GLU A 14 -13.15 -1.69 -2.76
C GLU A 14 -12.49 -2.64 -3.77
N SER A 15 -12.85 -2.53 -5.05
CA SER A 15 -12.30 -3.39 -6.12
C SER A 15 -10.81 -3.16 -6.35
N VAL A 16 -10.34 -1.91 -6.33
CA VAL A 16 -8.92 -1.58 -6.51
C VAL A 16 -8.10 -2.02 -5.30
N SER A 17 -8.59 -1.77 -4.08
CA SER A 17 -7.93 -2.22 -2.84
C SER A 17 -7.74 -3.74 -2.82
N ALA A 18 -8.79 -4.50 -3.14
CA ALA A 18 -8.70 -5.95 -3.22
C ALA A 18 -7.69 -6.41 -4.29
N ALA A 19 -7.71 -5.77 -5.47
CA ALA A 19 -6.82 -6.13 -6.56
C ALA A 19 -5.34 -5.81 -6.26
N ILE A 20 -5.06 -4.73 -5.52
CA ILE A 20 -3.69 -4.41 -5.08
C ILE A 20 -3.18 -5.52 -4.15
N VAL A 21 -3.97 -5.91 -3.14
CA VAL A 21 -3.57 -6.96 -2.18
C VAL A 21 -3.36 -8.32 -2.85
N GLU A 22 -4.23 -8.67 -3.79
CA GLU A 22 -4.16 -9.98 -4.47
C GLU A 22 -3.00 -10.04 -5.48
N ARG A 23 -2.82 -8.98 -6.27
CA ARG A 23 -2.00 -9.02 -7.50
C ARG A 23 -0.68 -8.27 -7.40
N LEU A 24 -0.50 -7.39 -6.41
CA LEU A 24 0.69 -6.56 -6.26
C LEU A 24 1.50 -7.00 -5.05
N LYS A 25 2.20 -8.14 -5.22
CA LYS A 25 3.13 -8.70 -4.23
C LYS A 25 4.57 -8.48 -4.71
N ASP A 26 5.01 -7.23 -4.70
CA ASP A 26 6.38 -6.86 -5.08
C ASP A 26 7.13 -6.36 -3.83
N PRO A 27 8.34 -6.85 -3.53
CA PRO A 27 9.13 -6.41 -2.37
C PRO A 27 9.52 -4.92 -2.43
N ARG A 28 9.46 -4.27 -3.60
CA ARG A 28 9.70 -2.83 -3.79
C ARG A 28 8.44 -2.00 -3.50
N VAL A 29 7.29 -2.64 -3.39
CA VAL A 29 6.03 -2.00 -3.02
C VAL A 29 5.91 -2.03 -1.51
N GLY A 30 5.95 -0.84 -0.90
CA GLY A 30 5.70 -0.70 0.54
C GLY A 30 4.26 -1.03 0.91
N PHE A 31 3.88 -0.87 2.17
CA PHE A 31 2.50 -1.07 2.57
C PHE A 31 1.61 0.04 1.99
N VAL A 32 0.79 -0.29 0.98
CA VAL A 32 -0.08 0.65 0.26
C VAL A 32 -1.51 0.56 0.75
N THR A 33 -2.13 1.71 0.98
CA THR A 33 -3.56 1.81 1.30
C THR A 33 -4.26 2.77 0.35
N VAL A 34 -5.42 2.39 -0.18
CA VAL A 34 -6.27 3.30 -0.97
C VAL A 34 -7.13 4.13 0.00
N THR A 35 -6.88 5.43 0.06
CA THR A 35 -7.60 6.33 0.99
C THR A 35 -8.93 6.79 0.39
N GLY A 36 -8.97 7.06 -0.92
CA GLY A 36 -10.17 7.55 -1.58
C GLY A 36 -10.14 7.39 -3.10
N VAL A 37 -11.30 7.60 -3.72
CA VAL A 37 -11.46 7.62 -5.18
C VAL A 37 -12.37 8.76 -5.59
N GLU A 38 -11.96 9.51 -6.59
CA GLU A 38 -12.75 10.55 -7.24
C GLU A 38 -12.93 10.24 -8.72
N THR A 39 -14.15 9.87 -9.10
CA THR A 39 -14.50 9.63 -10.50
C THR A 39 -15.12 10.86 -11.13
N SER A 40 -14.75 11.15 -12.38
CA SER A 40 -15.37 12.20 -13.17
C SER A 40 -16.87 11.90 -13.42
N PRO A 41 -17.75 12.92 -13.54
CA PRO A 41 -19.18 12.69 -13.74
C PRO A 41 -19.54 11.88 -14.99
N ASP A 42 -18.68 11.92 -16.01
CA ASP A 42 -18.80 11.18 -17.27
C ASP A 42 -18.15 9.79 -17.25
N LEU A 43 -17.60 9.37 -16.10
CA LEU A 43 -16.94 8.07 -15.86
C LEU A 43 -15.75 7.79 -16.79
N ARG A 44 -15.12 8.83 -17.34
CA ARG A 44 -13.93 8.67 -18.20
C ARG A 44 -12.64 8.56 -17.41
N HIS A 45 -12.55 9.24 -16.27
CA HIS A 45 -11.34 9.30 -15.45
C HIS A 45 -11.69 9.04 -13.98
N ALA A 46 -10.81 8.35 -13.29
CA ALA A 46 -10.89 8.13 -11.84
C ALA A 46 -9.52 8.37 -11.21
N LYS A 47 -9.47 9.31 -10.27
CA LYS A 47 -8.30 9.55 -9.44
C LYS A 47 -8.39 8.65 -8.22
N VAL A 48 -7.37 7.83 -8.01
CA VAL A 48 -7.26 6.92 -6.88
C VAL A 48 -6.18 7.48 -5.97
N PHE A 49 -6.58 7.87 -4.77
CA PHE A 49 -5.70 8.40 -3.74
C PHE A 49 -5.11 7.24 -2.95
N VAL A 50 -3.77 7.20 -2.88
CA VAL A 50 -3.02 6.13 -2.23
C VAL A 50 -2.06 6.70 -1.21
N SER A 51 -2.03 6.09 -0.04
CA SER A 51 -0.98 6.30 0.96
C SER A 51 0.01 5.15 0.90
N VAL A 52 1.29 5.45 1.07
CA VAL A 52 2.37 4.47 1.12
C VAL A 52 3.10 4.66 2.44
N LEU A 53 3.13 3.62 3.25
CA LEU A 53 3.93 3.61 4.47
C LEU A 53 5.37 3.23 4.10
N GLY A 54 6.30 4.15 4.29
CA GLY A 54 7.71 3.97 3.97
C GLY A 54 8.44 5.28 3.71
N THR A 55 9.64 5.17 3.15
CA THR A 55 10.49 6.28 2.73
C THR A 55 10.01 6.91 1.41
N ALA A 56 10.52 8.11 1.09
CA ALA A 56 10.20 8.76 -0.18
C ALA A 56 10.61 7.93 -1.42
N ARG A 57 11.70 7.16 -1.32
CA ARG A 57 12.16 6.27 -2.41
C ARG A 57 11.19 5.12 -2.64
N GLU A 58 10.73 4.48 -1.57
CA GLU A 58 9.73 3.40 -1.63
C GLU A 58 8.39 3.91 -2.15
N ARG A 59 7.98 5.12 -1.75
CA ARG A 59 6.80 5.79 -2.30
C ARG A 59 6.90 5.95 -3.81
N ASP A 60 8.01 6.49 -4.31
CA ASP A 60 8.17 6.78 -5.74
C ASP A 60 8.22 5.49 -6.56
N ALA A 61 8.94 4.46 -6.07
CA ALA A 61 8.97 3.12 -6.66
C ALA A 61 7.58 2.46 -6.67
N THR A 62 6.84 2.56 -5.56
CA THR A 62 5.48 2.04 -5.44
C THR A 62 4.53 2.69 -6.44
N LEU A 63 4.60 4.01 -6.59
CA LEU A 63 3.77 4.74 -7.55
C LEU A 63 4.09 4.34 -9.00
N GLU A 64 5.35 4.07 -9.31
CA GLU A 64 5.74 3.56 -10.62
C GLU A 64 5.16 2.17 -10.89
N VAL A 65 5.28 1.26 -9.93
CA VAL A 65 4.71 -0.09 -10.02
C VAL A 65 3.19 -0.03 -10.18
N LEU A 66 2.49 0.81 -9.42
CA LEU A 66 1.05 1.03 -9.57
C LEU A 66 0.68 1.56 -10.96
N ARG A 67 1.47 2.50 -11.51
CA ARG A 67 1.27 3.01 -12.87
C ARG A 67 1.41 1.92 -13.92
N GLN A 68 2.40 1.03 -13.79
CA GLN A 68 2.59 -0.12 -14.68
C GLN A 68 1.44 -1.14 -14.53
N ALA A 69 0.98 -1.38 -13.31
CA ALA A 69 -0.13 -2.28 -12.99
C ALA A 69 -1.52 -1.71 -13.33
N ARG A 70 -1.63 -0.49 -13.85
CA ARG A 70 -2.90 0.18 -14.16
C ARG A 70 -3.83 -0.69 -15.01
N GLY A 71 -3.32 -1.37 -16.02
CA GLY A 71 -4.13 -2.23 -16.89
C GLY A 71 -4.75 -3.42 -16.13
N VAL A 72 -3.97 -4.03 -15.23
CA VAL A 72 -4.42 -5.13 -14.37
C VAL A 72 -5.51 -4.66 -13.40
N LEU A 73 -5.30 -3.50 -12.78
CA LEU A 73 -6.26 -2.92 -11.84
C LEU A 73 -7.55 -2.46 -12.56
N GLN A 74 -7.45 -1.96 -13.79
CA GLN A 74 -8.62 -1.67 -14.62
C GLN A 74 -9.42 -2.91 -15.01
N ALA A 75 -8.74 -4.02 -15.31
CA ALA A 75 -9.40 -5.30 -15.58
C ALA A 75 -10.17 -5.81 -14.35
N ALA A 76 -9.60 -5.64 -13.16
CA ALA A 76 -10.28 -5.97 -11.90
C ALA A 76 -11.56 -5.14 -11.70
N ILE A 77 -11.52 -3.82 -11.92
CA ILE A 77 -12.72 -2.98 -11.86
C ILE A 77 -13.77 -3.44 -12.87
N THR A 78 -13.36 -3.75 -14.10
CA THR A 78 -14.29 -4.17 -15.16
C THR A 78 -15.00 -5.47 -14.81
N THR A 79 -14.30 -6.37 -14.11
CA THR A 79 -14.86 -7.66 -13.66
C THR A 79 -15.76 -7.47 -12.44
N GLY A 80 -15.35 -6.63 -11.48
CA GLY A 80 -16.09 -6.39 -10.24
C GLY A 80 -17.30 -5.47 -10.39
N LEU A 81 -17.26 -4.53 -11.35
CA LEU A 81 -18.34 -3.57 -11.57
C LEU A 81 -18.85 -3.65 -13.01
N ARG A 82 -20.15 -3.90 -13.16
CA ARG A 82 -20.85 -3.84 -14.47
C ARG A 82 -21.09 -2.40 -14.92
N LEU A 83 -20.02 -1.70 -15.30
CA LEU A 83 -20.09 -0.34 -15.83
C LEU A 83 -20.21 -0.35 -17.35
N LYS A 84 -20.95 0.64 -17.90
CA LYS A 84 -21.00 0.86 -19.35
C LYS A 84 -19.64 1.29 -19.92
N ARG A 85 -18.84 1.97 -19.11
CA ARG A 85 -17.47 2.38 -19.41
C ARG A 85 -16.63 2.26 -18.15
N THR A 86 -15.49 1.61 -18.27
CA THR A 86 -14.49 1.57 -17.20
C THR A 86 -13.65 2.85 -17.23
N PRO A 87 -13.55 3.60 -16.14
CA PRO A 87 -12.77 4.82 -16.10
C PRO A 87 -11.27 4.54 -16.23
N GLN A 88 -10.55 5.54 -16.75
CA GLN A 88 -9.09 5.58 -16.74
C GLN A 88 -8.56 5.93 -15.35
N ILE A 89 -7.79 5.01 -14.75
CA ILE A 89 -7.26 5.17 -13.40
C ILE A 89 -5.99 6.01 -13.41
N GLU A 90 -5.94 7.03 -12.56
CA GLU A 90 -4.75 7.80 -12.25
C GLU A 90 -4.44 7.67 -10.75
N PHE A 91 -3.20 7.32 -10.42
CA PHE A 91 -2.77 7.19 -9.02
C PHE A 91 -2.20 8.51 -8.52
N VAL A 92 -2.70 8.98 -7.38
CA VAL A 92 -2.27 10.20 -6.72
C VAL A 92 -1.85 9.87 -5.30
N TYR A 93 -0.67 10.31 -4.89
CA TYR A 93 -0.22 10.13 -3.52
C TYR A 93 -1.01 11.02 -2.55
N ASP A 94 -1.47 10.44 -1.46
CA ASP A 94 -2.16 11.12 -0.38
C ASP A 94 -1.25 11.25 0.85
N PRO A 95 -0.80 12.47 1.19
CA PRO A 95 0.03 12.71 2.37
C PRO A 95 -0.76 12.71 3.68
N THR A 96 -2.10 12.67 3.64
CA THR A 96 -2.95 12.92 4.82
C THR A 96 -2.71 11.90 5.95
N SER A 97 -2.45 10.63 5.60
CA SER A 97 -2.19 9.57 6.60
C SER A 97 -0.92 9.79 7.41
N VAL A 98 0.15 10.31 6.78
CA VAL A 98 1.41 10.66 7.47
C VAL A 98 1.17 11.78 8.49
N ASN A 99 0.29 12.73 8.15
CA ASN A 99 -0.01 13.85 9.03
C ASN A 99 -0.85 13.43 10.24
N ALA A 100 -1.78 12.49 10.09
CA ALA A 100 -2.60 11.98 11.19
C ALA A 100 -1.76 11.30 12.28
N GLN A 101 -0.82 10.42 11.90
CA GLN A 101 0.10 9.76 12.84
C GLN A 101 0.97 10.78 13.60
N ARG A 102 1.43 11.83 12.91
CA ARG A 102 2.20 12.90 13.53
C ARG A 102 1.37 13.67 14.55
N ILE A 103 0.13 14.03 14.22
CA ILE A 103 -0.77 14.73 15.15
C ILE A 103 -1.07 13.85 16.37
N GLU A 104 -1.38 12.57 16.17
CA GLU A 104 -1.62 11.64 17.27
C GLU A 104 -0.41 11.51 18.20
N SER A 105 0.80 11.44 17.65
CA SER A 105 2.04 11.37 18.44
C SER A 105 2.26 12.62 19.30
N LEU A 106 1.87 13.81 18.79
CA LEU A 106 1.95 15.07 19.54
C LEU A 106 0.90 15.12 20.65
N ILE A 107 -0.34 14.73 20.37
CA ILE A 107 -1.41 14.66 21.37
C ILE A 107 -1.05 13.69 22.49
N ARG A 108 -0.55 12.50 22.15
CA ARG A 108 -0.14 11.49 23.15
C ARG A 108 1.00 11.97 24.04
N ARG A 109 1.97 12.70 23.47
CA ARG A 109 3.08 13.29 24.22
C ARG A 109 2.61 14.33 25.22
N GLU A 110 1.73 15.24 24.81
CA GLU A 110 1.17 16.27 25.69
C GLU A 110 0.30 15.67 26.80
N ALA A 111 -0.54 14.66 26.47
CA ALA A 111 -1.36 13.96 27.47
C ALA A 111 -0.49 13.28 28.55
N ALA A 112 0.58 12.60 28.15
CA ALA A 112 1.52 11.97 29.09
C ALA A 112 2.25 12.99 29.98
N GLU A 113 2.59 14.18 29.46
CA GLU A 113 3.19 15.25 30.26
C GLU A 113 2.19 15.83 31.28
N LEU A 114 0.92 15.96 30.90
CA LEU A 114 -0.14 16.41 31.79
C LEU A 114 -0.43 15.39 32.91
N GLU A 115 -0.47 14.10 32.61
CA GLU A 115 -0.60 13.03 33.61
C GLU A 115 0.59 13.01 34.58
N ALA A 116 1.82 13.15 34.07
CA ALA A 116 3.02 13.24 34.90
C ALA A 116 3.03 14.47 35.82
N ARG A 117 2.36 15.57 35.42
CA ARG A 117 2.17 16.77 36.24
C ARG A 117 0.98 16.66 37.21
N GLY A 118 -0.04 15.87 36.87
CA GLY A 118 -1.27 15.68 37.66
C GLY A 118 -1.16 14.63 38.77
N GLY A 119 -0.16 13.74 38.73
CA GLY A 119 0.04 12.66 39.71
C GLY A 119 0.51 13.07 41.11
N ALA A 120 0.56 14.37 41.45
CA ALA A 120 1.04 14.85 42.75
C ALA A 120 -0.01 15.64 43.58
N ALA A 121 -1.28 15.67 43.18
CA ALA A 121 -2.34 16.33 43.96
C ALA A 121 -3.61 15.46 43.99
N GLY A 122 -3.68 14.54 44.96
CA GLY A 122 -4.79 13.59 45.07
C GLY A 122 -4.99 12.93 46.44
N GLU A 123 -4.77 13.67 47.54
CA GLU A 123 -5.36 13.41 48.87
C GLU A 123 -5.49 14.79 49.54
N THR A 124 -6.65 15.31 50.00
CA THR A 124 -7.67 14.75 50.89
C THR A 124 -9.02 15.48 50.71
N GLY A 125 -10.15 14.83 50.96
CA GLY A 125 -11.43 15.51 51.18
C GLY A 125 -12.61 14.56 51.36
N ALA A 126 -12.85 14.15 52.61
CA ALA A 126 -14.02 13.37 53.02
C ALA A 126 -15.33 14.18 52.87
N GLY A 127 -16.39 13.47 52.47
CA GLY A 127 -17.78 13.91 52.53
C GLY A 127 -18.67 12.68 52.38
N ASP A 128 -19.13 12.17 53.52
CA ASP A 128 -20.28 11.27 53.69
C ASP A 128 -21.41 11.64 52.73
N ASP A 129 -22.03 10.65 52.07
CA ASP A 129 -23.49 10.51 52.00
C ASP A 129 -23.88 9.23 51.21
N ASP A 130 -24.63 8.37 51.91
CA ASP A 130 -25.63 7.39 51.43
C ASP A 130 -25.16 6.07 50.77
N ASP A 131 -24.94 5.06 51.62
CA ASP A 131 -24.96 3.63 51.25
C ASP A 131 -26.42 3.14 51.23
N GLY A 132 -27.01 3.10 50.03
CA GLY A 132 -28.28 2.41 49.77
C GLY A 132 -28.02 1.09 49.03
N PRO A 133 -28.53 -0.07 49.48
CA PRO A 133 -28.28 -1.32 48.81
C PRO A 133 -29.19 -1.43 47.58
N VAL A 134 -28.61 -1.40 46.38
CA VAL A 134 -29.30 -1.87 45.17
C VAL A 134 -28.85 -3.28 44.84
N GLU A 135 -29.69 -4.21 45.27
CA GLU A 135 -29.75 -5.58 44.79
C GLU A 135 -30.00 -5.66 43.28
N SER A 136 -29.32 -6.61 42.66
CA SER A 136 -29.78 -7.46 41.55
C SER A 136 -29.96 -6.84 40.14
N ALA A 137 -29.05 -7.17 39.22
CA ALA A 137 -29.37 -8.00 38.05
C ALA A 137 -28.13 -8.23 37.15
N GLU A 138 -27.64 -9.47 37.22
CA GLU A 138 -26.97 -10.31 36.20
C GLU A 138 -26.63 -9.70 34.82
N VAL A 139 -25.39 -9.92 34.33
CA VAL A 139 -25.08 -10.69 33.11
C VAL A 139 -23.61 -11.15 33.13
N GLU A 140 -23.39 -12.45 33.35
CA GLU A 140 -22.29 -13.24 32.78
C GLU A 140 -22.73 -13.70 31.36
N PRO A 141 -21.88 -13.98 30.34
CA PRO A 141 -20.70 -14.84 30.53
C PRO A 141 -19.47 -14.66 29.60
N ALA A 142 -18.32 -15.13 30.12
CA ALA A 142 -17.35 -16.08 29.53
C ALA A 142 -16.54 -15.82 28.23
N GLY A 143 -15.24 -16.12 28.37
CA GLY A 143 -14.34 -16.70 27.36
C GLY A 143 -13.66 -15.70 26.43
N ASP A 144 -12.39 -15.79 26.06
CA ASP A 144 -11.39 -16.85 26.17
C ASP A 144 -10.02 -16.18 25.88
N ALA A 145 -8.97 -16.66 26.54
CA ALA A 145 -7.63 -16.16 26.37
C ALA A 145 -6.99 -16.82 25.15
N THR A 146 -6.31 -16.04 24.30
CA THR A 146 -5.20 -16.57 23.51
C THR A 146 -4.06 -15.57 23.48
N ASP A 147 -3.04 -15.91 24.27
CA ASP A 147 -1.61 -15.76 24.05
C ASP A 147 -1.20 -15.07 22.73
N VAL A 148 -0.59 -13.90 22.87
CA VAL A 148 0.33 -13.39 21.85
C VAL A 148 1.72 -13.85 22.29
N GLU A 149 2.17 -14.95 21.69
CA GLU A 149 3.53 -15.48 21.85
C GLU A 149 4.56 -14.38 21.53
N GLU A 150 5.43 -14.17 22.51
CA GLU A 150 6.67 -13.43 22.43
C GLU A 150 7.64 -14.19 21.50
N ALA A 151 7.69 -13.77 20.22
CA ALA A 151 8.71 -14.27 19.30
C ALA A 151 9.99 -13.45 19.46
N GLU A 152 10.97 -14.02 20.14
CA GLU A 152 12.34 -13.50 20.24
C GLU A 152 12.97 -13.31 18.85
N PRO A 153 13.78 -12.26 18.63
CA PRO A 153 14.57 -12.15 17.42
C PRO A 153 15.77 -13.10 17.48
N ALA A 154 15.76 -14.13 16.65
CA ALA A 154 16.96 -14.92 16.36
C ALA A 154 17.94 -14.06 15.54
N ASP A 155 19.02 -13.69 16.21
CA ASP A 155 20.28 -13.24 15.62
C ASP A 155 20.94 -14.44 14.93
N GLU A 156 21.09 -14.44 13.59
CA GLU A 156 22.20 -15.18 12.99
C GLU A 156 22.69 -14.54 11.68
N ALA A 157 23.96 -14.15 11.73
CA ALA A 157 24.74 -13.58 10.66
C ALA A 157 24.94 -14.56 9.50
N MET A 158 24.82 -14.07 8.26
CA MET A 158 25.61 -14.61 7.16
C MET A 158 26.15 -13.48 6.29
N ARG A 159 27.46 -13.27 6.42
CA ARG A 159 28.29 -12.51 5.47
C ARG A 159 28.71 -13.41 4.31
N VAL A 160 29.02 -12.74 3.20
CA VAL A 160 29.76 -13.13 1.98
C VAL A 160 29.05 -14.18 1.08
N ASP A 161 28.99 -14.02 -0.24
CA ASP A 161 30.08 -13.65 -1.14
C ASP A 161 29.65 -12.90 -2.41
N GLU A 162 30.66 -12.28 -3.03
CA GLU A 162 30.67 -11.44 -4.21
C GLU A 162 30.79 -12.31 -5.50
N ALA A 163 30.47 -11.71 -6.67
CA ALA A 163 30.80 -12.15 -8.05
C ALA A 163 29.87 -13.24 -8.68
N GLU A 164 29.38 -13.18 -9.93
CA GLU A 164 29.57 -12.33 -11.13
C GLU A 164 28.27 -12.31 -11.96
N PRO A 165 27.97 -11.29 -12.78
CA PRO A 165 27.03 -11.45 -13.89
C PRO A 165 27.72 -12.14 -15.09
N ALA A 166 27.03 -13.16 -15.62
CA ALA A 166 27.42 -13.92 -16.80
C ALA A 166 27.61 -13.03 -18.03
N ASP A 167 28.79 -13.15 -18.64
CA ASP A 167 29.16 -12.69 -19.97
C ASP A 167 28.25 -13.36 -21.02
N ALA A 168 27.33 -12.57 -21.58
CA ALA A 168 26.53 -12.98 -22.72
C ALA A 168 27.36 -12.76 -24.00
N GLY A 169 27.88 -13.85 -24.54
CA GLY A 169 28.59 -13.85 -25.81
C GLY A 169 27.70 -13.40 -26.97
N GLU A 170 28.05 -12.28 -27.58
CA GLU A 170 27.54 -11.86 -28.89
C GLU A 170 28.72 -11.81 -29.87
N GLY A 171 29.02 -12.98 -30.44
CA GLY A 171 30.00 -13.13 -31.53
C GLY A 171 29.31 -12.97 -32.87
N ALA A 172 29.34 -11.76 -33.42
CA ALA A 172 28.94 -11.46 -34.79
C ALA A 172 29.83 -12.24 -35.79
N HIS A 173 29.22 -13.11 -36.58
CA HIS A 173 29.81 -13.72 -37.76
C HIS A 173 29.23 -13.05 -39.01
N ASP A 174 29.93 -12.03 -39.52
CA ASP A 174 29.79 -11.57 -40.91
C ASP A 174 31.20 -11.40 -41.47
N GLY A 175 31.73 -12.51 -41.97
CA GLY A 175 32.99 -12.57 -42.69
C GLY A 175 32.75 -12.33 -44.17
N ASP A 176 33.09 -11.12 -44.59
CA ASP A 176 33.32 -10.65 -45.95
C ASP A 176 34.09 -11.69 -46.79
N GLY A 177 33.41 -12.32 -47.74
CA GLY A 177 33.97 -13.25 -48.72
C GLY A 177 34.31 -12.51 -50.00
N GLY A 178 35.56 -12.03 -50.06
CA GLY A 178 36.13 -11.26 -51.16
C GLY A 178 35.97 -11.89 -52.54
N ALA A 179 35.65 -11.03 -53.49
CA ALA A 179 35.70 -11.30 -54.92
C ALA A 179 37.16 -11.38 -55.39
N HIS A 180 37.51 -12.48 -56.07
CA HIS A 180 38.66 -12.52 -56.96
C HIS A 180 38.38 -13.44 -58.16
N ASP A 181 38.46 -12.80 -59.33
CA ASP A 181 38.99 -13.23 -60.62
C ASP A 181 38.46 -14.48 -61.34
N GLY A 182 38.14 -14.27 -62.62
CA GLY A 182 37.82 -15.31 -63.59
C GLY A 182 37.54 -14.72 -64.96
N GLU A 183 38.61 -14.45 -65.70
CA GLU A 183 38.63 -14.05 -67.11
C GLU A 183 37.87 -15.04 -68.02
N GLN A 184 37.67 -14.59 -69.27
CA GLN A 184 37.62 -15.35 -70.53
C GLN A 184 36.27 -15.61 -71.23
N GLU A 185 36.18 -14.90 -72.37
CA GLU A 185 35.91 -15.43 -73.71
C GLU A 185 34.49 -15.56 -74.29
N ALA A 186 34.51 -15.32 -75.62
CA ALA A 186 33.47 -15.46 -76.65
C ALA A 186 32.37 -14.38 -76.65
N GLY A 187 32.07 -13.70 -77.75
CA GLY A 187 32.38 -13.96 -79.15
C GLY A 187 31.14 -13.62 -79.98
N SER A 188 31.38 -12.99 -81.14
CA SER A 188 30.45 -12.59 -82.22
C SER A 188 29.74 -11.24 -82.06
#